data_AF-A0A2E1KH45-F1
#
_entry.id   AF-A0A2E1KH45-F1
#
_cell.length_a   1.000
_cell.length_b   1.000
_cell.length_c   1.000
_cell.angle_alpha   90.00
_cell.angle_beta   90.00
_cell.angle_gamma   90.00
#
_symmetry.space_group_name_H-M   'P 1'
#
loop_
_entity.id
_entity.type
_entity.pdbx_description
1 polymer ?
#
loop_
_entity_poly.entity_id
_entity_poly.type
_entity_poly.pdbx_seq_one_letter_code
_entity_poly.pdbx_strand_id
1 'polypeptide(L)'
;MNRPFSRPVAMLALWVLCSPFVEAQTHYGAEARDLRQALRRLPTTRVRTADRRSAGRSVNQPTVAGIRVRQHIVAGRRHAARSASDAARTSYLAALRELAAARVHAQVAPLATKSLAASFTALREVRDFYAPASVIELDPYAMAVTHQSPVLKGDREVGLSSHAAIVRYAAFASGQLATACGHEPLAADALHGLGQVYAARATREQIPDSLMSQFAKVFFSAALRVNPKHPRSGNELGVVLARSGAWEQALVVFRQSAVNAPHAATWHNLAVVHQLRGEREMAVLAQGEVSRVSQIAVAGVAPRHLSWLDANDPGHVMIHGRP
;
A
#
# COMPACT_ATOMS: atom_id res chain seq x y z
N MET A 1 -61.79 -2.42 18.98
CA MET A 1 -61.00 -2.13 20.20
C MET A 1 -59.87 -1.17 19.86
N ASN A 2 -59.94 0.01 20.48
CA ASN A 2 -58.90 1.00 20.79
C ASN A 2 -57.64 1.19 19.91
N ARG A 3 -57.56 2.43 19.39
CA ARG A 3 -56.33 3.19 19.07
C ARG A 3 -55.55 3.57 20.38
N PRO A 4 -54.66 4.58 20.39
CA PRO A 4 -53.23 4.61 20.03
C PRO A 4 -52.37 5.30 21.15
N PHE A 5 -51.07 5.51 20.98
CA PHE A 5 -50.31 6.66 21.56
C PHE A 5 -49.00 6.76 20.72
N SER A 6 -48.66 7.78 19.91
CA SER A 6 -48.76 9.26 20.00
C SER A 6 -48.12 9.76 21.30
N ARG A 7 -47.17 10.69 21.39
CA ARG A 7 -46.66 11.71 20.47
C ARG A 7 -45.43 12.41 21.15
N PRO A 8 -44.75 13.37 20.48
CA PRO A 8 -43.43 13.94 20.77
C PRO A 8 -43.49 15.26 21.58
N VAL A 9 -42.31 15.80 21.94
CA VAL A 9 -42.09 17.20 22.38
C VAL A 9 -40.68 17.60 21.90
N ALA A 10 -40.55 18.42 20.84
CA ALA A 10 -40.30 19.89 20.85
C ALA A 10 -38.90 20.28 21.35
N MET A 11 -38.21 21.34 20.96
CA MET A 11 -38.18 22.37 19.89
C MET A 11 -37.20 23.45 20.45
N LEU A 12 -36.65 24.33 19.60
CA LEU A 12 -35.90 25.59 19.87
C LEU A 12 -34.37 25.46 19.74
N ALA A 13 -33.76 25.98 18.66
CA ALA A 13 -33.46 27.40 18.36
C ALA A 13 -32.29 27.91 19.23
N LEU A 14 -31.24 28.59 18.74
CA LEU A 14 -31.24 29.80 17.91
C LEU A 14 -29.78 30.07 17.42
N TRP A 15 -29.69 30.88 16.36
CA TRP A 15 -28.52 31.59 15.83
C TRP A 15 -27.55 32.21 16.85
N VAL A 16 -26.29 32.43 16.45
CA VAL A 16 -25.67 33.77 16.33
C VAL A 16 -24.28 33.68 15.66
N LEU A 17 -24.08 34.68 14.81
CA LEU A 17 -22.97 35.06 13.95
C LEU A 17 -21.63 35.25 14.67
N CYS A 18 -20.53 35.06 13.93
CA CYS A 18 -19.50 36.08 13.66
C CYS A 18 -18.16 35.42 13.30
N SER A 19 -17.82 35.44 12.01
CA SER A 19 -16.43 35.70 11.63
C SER A 19 -16.09 37.14 12.02
N PRO A 20 -14.81 37.46 12.31
CA PRO A 20 -14.07 38.09 11.23
C PRO A 20 -12.59 37.67 11.14
N PHE A 21 -12.04 37.99 9.97
CA PHE A 21 -10.67 38.48 9.73
C PHE A 21 -9.50 37.48 9.81
N VAL A 22 -8.94 37.07 8.65
CA VAL A 22 -7.81 37.74 7.92
C VAL A 22 -6.50 37.57 8.71
N GLU A 23 -5.66 36.61 8.31
CA GLU A 23 -4.36 36.84 7.64
C GLU A 23 -3.41 37.73 8.46
N ALA A 24 -2.16 37.37 8.77
CA ALA A 24 -1.22 36.51 8.08
C ALA A 24 -0.11 36.08 9.07
N GLN A 25 0.25 34.81 8.97
CA GLN A 25 1.63 34.32 8.87
C GLN A 25 2.68 34.85 9.86
N THR A 26 3.02 33.99 10.82
CA THR A 26 4.42 33.53 10.92
C THR A 26 4.43 32.00 10.95
N HIS A 27 4.42 31.46 9.73
CA HIS A 27 4.56 30.05 9.40
C HIS A 27 5.88 29.49 9.95
N TYR A 28 5.79 28.42 10.77
CA TYR A 28 6.70 27.24 10.80
C TYR A 28 6.49 26.36 12.05
N GLY A 29 5.61 26.72 12.99
CA GLY A 29 5.35 25.95 14.22
C GLY A 29 4.07 25.09 14.24
N ALA A 30 3.13 25.30 13.30
CA ALA A 30 1.79 24.73 13.34
C ALA A 30 1.70 23.30 12.73
N GLU A 31 2.48 22.99 11.69
CA GLU A 31 2.47 21.64 11.07
C GLU A 31 2.95 20.53 12.03
N ALA A 32 3.75 20.87 13.04
CA ALA A 32 4.17 19.93 14.07
C ALA A 32 3.08 19.63 15.13
N ARG A 33 2.14 20.56 15.35
CA ARG A 33 0.99 20.37 16.25
C ARG A 33 -0.18 19.70 15.54
N ASP A 34 -0.43 20.04 14.28
CA ASP A 34 -1.45 19.39 13.46
C ASP A 34 -1.14 17.91 13.22
N LEU A 35 0.13 17.55 13.07
CA LEU A 35 0.51 16.14 13.02
C LEU A 35 0.18 15.40 14.32
N ARG A 36 0.37 16.05 15.49
CA ARG A 36 0.03 15.46 16.80
C ARG A 36 -1.47 15.32 17.01
N GLN A 37 -2.27 16.21 16.42
CA GLN A 37 -3.74 16.19 16.51
C GLN A 37 -4.36 15.24 15.46
N ALA A 38 -3.79 15.15 14.26
CA ALA A 38 -4.12 14.18 13.23
C ALA A 38 -3.77 12.74 13.65
N LEU A 39 -2.66 12.54 14.38
CA LEU A 39 -2.30 11.25 14.99
C LEU A 39 -3.33 10.78 16.06
N ARG A 40 -4.17 11.67 16.60
CA ARG A 40 -5.24 11.34 17.57
C ARG A 40 -6.59 11.00 16.92
N ARG A 41 -6.79 11.30 15.63
CA ARG A 41 -8.08 11.11 14.92
C ARG A 41 -8.08 9.92 13.95
N LEU A 42 -7.00 9.14 13.89
CA LEU A 42 -6.98 7.89 13.12
C LEU A 42 -7.74 6.79 13.88
N PRO A 43 -8.56 5.96 13.21
CA PRO A 43 -9.22 4.82 13.84
C PRO A 43 -8.18 3.89 14.50
N THR A 44 -8.45 3.50 15.74
CA THR A 44 -7.59 2.62 16.56
C THR A 44 -7.52 1.25 15.92
N THR A 45 -6.43 0.95 15.22
CA THR A 45 -6.14 -0.43 14.82
C THR A 45 -4.74 -0.82 15.30
N ARG A 46 -4.72 -1.94 16.05
CA ARG A 46 -3.73 -2.34 17.05
C ARG A 46 -2.55 -3.07 16.43
N VAL A 47 -1.34 -2.82 16.99
CA VAL A 47 -0.33 -3.86 17.26
C VAL A 47 -0.86 -4.72 18.39
N ARG A 48 -1.18 -5.98 18.12
CA ARG A 48 -1.76 -6.88 19.12
C ARG A 48 -0.72 -7.27 20.19
N THR A 49 -0.88 -6.77 21.41
CA THR A 49 -0.22 -7.24 22.64
C THR A 49 -1.25 -7.34 23.77
N ALA A 50 -1.54 -8.54 24.26
CA ALA A 50 -2.11 -8.76 25.59
C ALA A 50 -1.96 -10.24 25.94
N ASP A 51 -1.24 -10.52 27.03
CA ASP A 51 -1.27 -11.80 27.73
C ASP A 51 -2.64 -11.96 28.45
N ARG A 52 -3.18 -13.18 28.45
CA ARG A 52 -4.52 -13.53 28.96
C ARG A 52 -4.53 -13.56 30.49
N ARG A 53 -4.42 -12.41 31.19
CA ARG A 53 -4.74 -12.34 32.64
C ARG A 53 -5.48 -11.10 33.13
N SER A 54 -5.85 -10.14 32.27
CA SER A 54 -6.66 -8.97 32.69
C SER A 54 -7.79 -8.65 31.70
N ALA A 55 -8.75 -9.57 31.60
CA ALA A 55 -10.00 -9.31 30.90
C ALA A 55 -10.82 -8.27 31.68
N GLY A 56 -10.85 -7.01 31.20
CA GLY A 56 -11.86 -6.06 31.69
C GLY A 56 -11.63 -4.57 31.45
N ARG A 57 -10.40 -4.05 31.29
CA ARG A 57 -10.20 -2.58 31.32
C ARG A 57 -9.22 -1.92 30.34
N SER A 58 -8.60 -2.63 29.39
CA SER A 58 -7.61 -2.02 28.48
C SER A 58 -7.97 -2.23 27.00
N VAL A 59 -8.89 -1.44 26.47
CA VAL A 59 -9.33 -1.58 25.07
C VAL A 59 -8.66 -0.58 24.11
N ASN A 60 -8.10 0.55 24.57
CA ASN A 60 -7.78 1.68 23.67
C ASN A 60 -6.40 2.36 23.81
N GLN A 61 -5.40 1.81 24.52
CA GLN A 61 -4.10 2.48 24.63
C GLN A 61 -3.08 1.99 23.58
N PRO A 62 -2.37 2.91 22.88
CA PRO A 62 -1.32 2.54 21.93
C PRO A 62 -0.10 1.95 22.64
N THR A 63 0.41 0.83 22.13
CA THR A 63 1.65 0.20 22.63
C THR A 63 2.87 1.04 22.27
N VAL A 64 3.94 0.95 23.07
CA VAL A 64 5.21 1.65 22.80
C VAL A 64 5.77 1.28 21.42
N ALA A 65 5.74 -0.01 21.06
CA ALA A 65 6.12 -0.49 19.73
C ALA A 65 5.26 0.14 18.63
N GLY A 66 3.93 0.19 18.80
CA GLY A 66 3.03 0.83 17.84
C GLY A 66 3.26 2.34 17.67
N ILE A 67 3.71 3.04 18.72
CA ILE A 67 4.12 4.44 18.63
C ILE A 67 5.40 4.58 17.78
N ARG A 68 6.42 3.76 18.05
CA ARG A 68 7.69 3.78 17.27
C ARG A 68 7.47 3.42 15.80
N VAL A 69 6.67 2.40 15.51
CA VAL A 69 6.28 2.02 14.14
C VAL A 69 5.63 3.23 13.42
N ARG A 70 4.70 3.93 14.06
CA ARG A 70 4.09 5.14 13.49
C ARG A 70 5.10 6.26 13.23
N GLN A 71 6.03 6.49 14.16
CA GLN A 71 7.09 7.50 13.98
C GLN A 71 7.94 7.19 12.75
N HIS A 72 8.33 5.92 12.58
CA HIS A 72 9.06 5.48 11.39
C HIS A 72 8.27 5.65 10.09
N ILE A 73 6.96 5.33 10.07
CA ILE A 73 6.10 5.55 8.90
C ILE A 73 6.01 7.04 8.56
N VAL A 74 5.81 7.90 9.56
CA VAL A 74 5.76 9.36 9.37
C VAL A 74 7.08 9.89 8.83
N ALA A 75 8.22 9.44 9.38
CA ALA A 75 9.54 9.78 8.87
C ALA A 75 9.70 9.34 7.41
N GLY A 76 9.31 8.10 7.09
CA GLY A 76 9.34 7.56 5.72
C GLY A 76 8.57 8.43 4.73
N ARG A 77 7.34 8.84 5.08
CA ARG A 77 6.53 9.74 4.24
C ARG A 77 7.20 11.10 4.03
N ARG A 78 7.79 11.67 5.08
CA ARG A 78 8.52 12.95 4.99
C ARG A 78 9.75 12.86 4.11
N HIS A 79 10.52 11.78 4.20
CA HIS A 79 11.66 11.55 3.33
C HIS A 79 11.24 11.36 1.87
N ALA A 80 10.19 10.57 1.63
CA ALA A 80 9.65 10.36 0.29
C ALA A 80 9.15 11.68 -0.34
N ALA A 81 8.48 12.54 0.44
CA ALA A 81 8.03 13.85 -0.02
C ALA A 81 9.18 14.80 -0.44
N ARG A 82 10.39 14.56 0.07
CA ARG A 82 11.61 15.30 -0.29
C ARG A 82 12.46 14.57 -1.35
N SER A 83 11.91 13.55 -2.00
CA SER A 83 12.62 12.69 -2.97
C SER A 83 13.87 12.02 -2.39
N ALA A 84 13.92 11.82 -1.06
CA ALA A 84 15.01 11.12 -0.37
C ALA A 84 14.69 9.62 -0.26
N SER A 85 14.73 8.90 -1.38
CA SER A 85 14.29 7.50 -1.50
C SER A 85 14.99 6.54 -0.53
N ASP A 86 16.32 6.66 -0.34
CA ASP A 86 17.07 5.80 0.59
C ASP A 86 16.68 6.01 2.05
N ALA A 87 16.51 7.27 2.46
CA ALA A 87 16.08 7.61 3.81
C ALA A 87 14.62 7.17 4.07
N ALA A 88 13.76 7.29 3.05
CA ALA A 88 12.39 6.81 3.10
C ALA A 88 12.35 5.28 3.26
N ARG A 89 13.09 4.56 2.41
CA ARG A 89 13.26 3.11 2.46
C ARG A 89 13.74 2.67 3.84
N THR A 90 14.80 3.29 4.35
CA THR A 90 15.36 2.99 5.67
C THR A 90 14.32 3.15 6.78
N SER A 91 13.53 4.23 6.74
CA SER A 91 12.49 4.48 7.73
C SER A 91 11.38 3.44 7.70
N TYR A 92 10.86 3.09 6.52
CA TYR A 92 9.84 2.05 6.43
C TYR A 92 10.36 0.66 6.79
N LEU A 93 11.61 0.33 6.44
CA LEU A 93 12.26 -0.92 6.88
C LEU A 93 12.41 -0.97 8.40
N ALA A 94 12.73 0.14 9.06
CA ALA A 94 12.76 0.22 10.52
C ALA A 94 11.36 -0.04 11.11
N ALA A 95 10.30 0.51 10.51
CA ALA A 95 8.93 0.24 10.93
C ALA A 95 8.57 -1.26 10.87
N LEU A 96 8.93 -1.95 9.77
CA LEU A 96 8.67 -3.38 9.61
C LEU A 96 9.49 -4.24 10.58
N ARG A 97 10.74 -3.89 10.83
CA ARG A 97 11.61 -4.60 11.80
C ARG A 97 11.08 -4.47 13.22
N GLU A 98 10.73 -3.25 13.64
CA GLU A 98 10.16 -2.98 14.97
C GLU A 98 8.86 -3.76 15.17
N LEU A 99 8.00 -3.81 14.14
CA LEU A 99 6.76 -4.56 14.17
C LEU A 99 6.98 -6.07 14.25
N ALA A 100 7.89 -6.62 13.46
CA ALA A 100 8.23 -8.04 13.50
C ALA A 100 8.82 -8.43 14.86
N ALA A 101 9.74 -7.62 15.41
CA ALA A 101 10.31 -7.83 16.74
C ALA A 101 9.23 -7.80 17.83
N ALA A 102 8.32 -6.81 17.80
CA ALA A 102 7.22 -6.72 18.75
C ALA A 102 6.32 -7.96 18.72
N ARG A 103 6.06 -8.52 17.55
CA ARG A 103 5.28 -9.77 17.40
C ARG A 103 5.99 -11.00 17.96
N VAL A 104 7.32 -11.07 17.85
CA VAL A 104 8.14 -12.12 18.48
C VAL A 104 8.11 -11.97 20.00
N HIS A 105 8.34 -10.77 20.53
CA HIS A 105 8.32 -10.52 21.98
C HIS A 105 6.94 -10.78 22.61
N ALA A 106 5.88 -10.48 21.87
CA ALA A 106 4.51 -10.81 22.28
C ALA A 106 4.17 -12.31 22.12
N GLN A 107 5.10 -13.13 21.63
CA GLN A 107 4.94 -14.57 21.37
C GLN A 107 3.78 -14.90 20.41
N VAL A 108 3.37 -13.94 19.58
CA VAL A 108 2.26 -14.10 18.63
C VAL A 108 2.74 -14.71 17.32
N ALA A 109 3.97 -14.39 16.91
CA ALA A 109 4.56 -14.91 15.69
C ALA A 109 6.08 -15.10 15.88
N PRO A 110 6.53 -16.23 16.42
CA PRO A 110 7.93 -16.46 16.79
C PRO A 110 8.89 -16.40 15.58
N LEU A 111 8.37 -16.65 14.38
CA LEU A 111 9.13 -16.60 13.14
C LEU A 111 9.00 -15.26 12.40
N ALA A 112 8.40 -14.21 12.98
CA ALA A 112 8.14 -12.95 12.27
C ALA A 112 9.44 -12.28 11.78
N THR A 113 10.45 -12.16 12.64
CA THR A 113 11.76 -11.60 12.26
C THR A 113 12.48 -12.47 11.22
N LYS A 114 12.40 -13.80 11.34
CA LYS A 114 12.96 -14.75 10.36
C LYS A 114 12.26 -14.64 9.00
N SER A 115 10.94 -14.51 9.00
CA SER A 115 10.13 -14.34 7.79
C SER A 115 10.46 -13.01 7.12
N LEU A 116 10.59 -11.93 7.91
CA LEU A 116 11.01 -10.64 7.40
C LEU A 116 12.38 -10.74 6.72
N ALA A 117 13.37 -11.35 7.38
CA ALA A 117 14.70 -11.56 6.79
C ALA A 117 14.64 -12.39 5.50
N ALA A 118 13.91 -13.51 5.49
CA ALA A 118 13.75 -14.38 4.33
C ALA A 118 13.15 -13.64 3.13
N SER A 119 12.21 -12.71 3.36
CA SER A 119 11.63 -11.90 2.28
C SER A 119 12.68 -11.02 1.58
N PHE A 120 13.54 -10.33 2.35
CA PHE A 120 14.58 -9.47 1.80
C PHE A 120 15.74 -10.25 1.19
N THR A 121 16.03 -11.45 1.69
CA THR A 121 16.95 -12.38 1.03
C THR A 121 16.44 -12.76 -0.35
N ALA A 122 15.17 -13.19 -0.46
CA ALA A 122 14.58 -13.51 -1.75
C ALA A 122 14.54 -12.30 -2.71
N LEU A 123 14.20 -11.10 -2.22
CA LEU A 123 14.23 -9.88 -3.04
C LEU A 123 15.63 -9.54 -3.56
N ARG A 124 16.69 -9.86 -2.81
CA ARG A 124 18.07 -9.65 -3.26
C ARG A 124 18.43 -10.62 -4.38
N GLU A 125 18.07 -11.88 -4.22
CA GLU A 125 18.30 -12.98 -5.17
C GLU A 125 17.50 -12.81 -6.47
N VAL A 126 16.37 -12.08 -6.44
CA VAL A 126 15.63 -11.69 -7.67
C VAL A 126 16.54 -10.98 -8.67
N ARG A 127 17.53 -10.21 -8.18
CA ARG A 127 18.43 -9.41 -9.03
C ARG A 127 19.26 -10.28 -9.97
N ASP A 128 19.56 -11.50 -9.57
CA ASP A 128 20.42 -12.40 -10.35
C ASP A 128 19.75 -12.76 -11.68
N PHE A 129 18.41 -12.87 -11.70
CA PHE A 129 17.64 -13.15 -12.92
C PHE A 129 17.50 -11.96 -13.88
N TYR A 130 17.96 -10.77 -13.50
CA TYR A 130 18.01 -9.61 -14.39
C TYR A 130 19.42 -9.48 -14.97
N ALA A 131 19.64 -10.08 -16.14
CA ALA A 131 20.86 -9.90 -16.92
C ALA A 131 20.63 -8.81 -17.99
N PRO A 132 21.05 -7.55 -17.76
CA PRO A 132 21.00 -6.54 -18.80
C PRO A 132 22.10 -6.87 -19.83
N ALA A 133 21.70 -7.37 -21.00
CA ALA A 133 22.52 -7.58 -22.20
C ALA A 133 23.33 -8.90 -22.35
N SER A 134 23.05 -9.98 -21.61
CA SER A 134 23.62 -11.28 -21.96
C SER A 134 22.86 -11.93 -23.13
N VAL A 135 23.57 -12.39 -24.15
CA VAL A 135 23.03 -13.20 -25.26
C VAL A 135 22.64 -14.61 -24.79
N ILE A 136 23.15 -15.03 -23.64
CA ILE A 136 22.94 -16.34 -23.04
C ILE A 136 21.82 -16.23 -21.99
N GLU A 137 20.73 -16.96 -22.23
CA GLU A 137 19.72 -17.23 -21.21
C GLU A 137 20.30 -18.25 -20.22
N LEU A 138 20.59 -17.81 -19.00
CA LEU A 138 21.08 -18.68 -17.93
C LEU A 138 19.93 -19.48 -17.35
N ASP A 139 20.15 -20.79 -17.12
CA ASP A 139 19.17 -21.66 -16.46
C ASP A 139 18.85 -21.13 -15.05
N PRO A 140 17.60 -20.72 -14.77
CA PRO A 140 17.25 -20.19 -13.45
C PRO A 140 17.45 -21.19 -12.31
N TYR A 141 17.36 -22.50 -12.58
CA TYR A 141 17.64 -23.51 -11.56
C TYR A 141 19.13 -23.55 -11.19
N ALA A 142 20.02 -23.42 -12.18
CA ALA A 142 21.46 -23.37 -11.94
C ALA A 142 21.86 -22.16 -11.09
N MET A 143 21.23 -21.00 -11.34
CA MET A 143 21.44 -19.79 -10.54
C MET A 143 20.94 -19.98 -9.09
N ALA A 144 19.72 -20.51 -8.95
CA ALA A 144 19.07 -20.71 -7.66
C ALA A 144 19.78 -21.70 -6.72
N VAL A 145 20.71 -22.53 -7.22
CA VAL A 145 21.54 -23.41 -6.37
C VAL A 145 22.28 -22.61 -5.30
N THR A 146 22.79 -21.43 -5.64
CA THR A 146 23.57 -20.59 -4.72
C THR A 146 22.70 -19.72 -3.81
N HIS A 147 21.40 -19.63 -4.11
CA HIS A 147 20.47 -18.80 -3.35
C HIS A 147 20.22 -19.41 -1.97
N GLN A 148 20.02 -18.56 -0.96
CA GLN A 148 19.66 -18.95 0.39
C GLN A 148 18.17 -19.26 0.50
N SER A 149 17.32 -18.57 -0.27
CA SER A 149 15.88 -18.86 -0.27
C SER A 149 15.59 -20.31 -0.69
N PRO A 150 14.46 -20.88 -0.26
CA PRO A 150 14.07 -22.23 -0.66
C PRO A 150 13.45 -22.29 -2.06
N VAL A 151 13.36 -21.15 -2.76
CA VAL A 151 12.68 -21.04 -4.05
C VAL A 151 13.50 -21.75 -5.14
N LEU A 152 12.84 -22.51 -6.02
CA LEU A 152 13.46 -23.32 -7.09
C LEU A 152 14.41 -24.44 -6.61
N LYS A 153 14.36 -24.85 -5.35
CA LYS A 153 15.15 -26.00 -4.83
C LYS A 153 14.43 -27.34 -4.87
N GLY A 154 13.18 -27.36 -5.35
CA GLY A 154 12.38 -28.56 -5.50
C GLY A 154 12.36 -29.07 -6.94
N ASP A 155 11.23 -29.64 -7.34
CA ASP A 155 11.04 -30.22 -8.67
C ASP A 155 11.32 -29.20 -9.78
N ARG A 156 12.05 -29.67 -10.79
CA ARG A 156 12.44 -28.87 -11.95
C ARG A 156 11.36 -28.94 -13.02
N GLU A 157 10.96 -27.77 -13.47
CA GLU A 157 10.16 -27.58 -14.67
C GLU A 157 11.07 -27.35 -15.87
N VAL A 158 10.84 -28.09 -16.96
CA VAL A 158 11.61 -27.94 -18.19
C VAL A 158 11.33 -26.58 -18.83
N GLY A 159 12.37 -25.83 -19.17
CA GLY A 159 12.24 -24.55 -19.87
C GLY A 159 11.72 -23.39 -19.01
N LEU A 160 11.93 -23.43 -17.69
CA LEU A 160 11.57 -22.31 -16.81
C LEU A 160 12.32 -21.04 -17.23
N SER A 161 11.59 -19.99 -17.59
CA SER A 161 12.17 -18.69 -17.95
C SER A 161 12.62 -17.88 -16.73
N SER A 162 13.56 -16.95 -16.93
CA SER A 162 13.97 -15.99 -15.89
C SER A 162 12.80 -15.17 -15.35
N HIS A 163 11.82 -14.83 -16.22
CA HIS A 163 10.60 -14.15 -15.79
C HIS A 163 9.79 -15.02 -14.82
N ALA A 164 9.60 -16.30 -15.12
CA ALA A 164 8.87 -17.22 -14.24
C ALA A 164 9.58 -17.42 -12.90
N ALA A 165 10.92 -17.46 -12.91
CA ALA A 165 11.72 -17.46 -11.69
C ALA A 165 11.50 -16.20 -10.84
N ILE A 166 11.58 -15.01 -11.46
CA ILE A 166 11.30 -13.72 -10.79
C ILE A 166 9.91 -13.74 -10.12
N VAL A 167 8.88 -14.22 -10.83
CA VAL A 167 7.51 -14.31 -10.30
C VAL A 167 7.44 -15.21 -9.06
N ARG A 168 8.13 -16.36 -9.07
CA ARG A 168 8.17 -17.29 -7.91
C ARG A 168 8.87 -16.66 -6.71
N TYR A 169 10.00 -16.02 -6.92
CA TYR A 169 10.73 -15.31 -5.85
C TYR A 169 9.92 -14.13 -5.29
N ALA A 170 9.28 -13.35 -6.16
CA ALA A 170 8.41 -12.25 -5.77
C ALA A 170 7.20 -12.74 -4.95
N ALA A 171 6.57 -13.84 -5.35
CA ALA A 171 5.45 -14.46 -4.64
C ALA A 171 5.87 -14.96 -3.24
N PHE A 172 7.04 -15.61 -3.15
CA PHE A 172 7.63 -16.03 -1.88
C PHE A 172 7.95 -14.84 -0.98
N ALA A 173 8.62 -13.81 -1.49
CA ALA A 173 8.95 -12.62 -0.74
C ALA A 173 7.70 -11.90 -0.20
N SER A 174 6.67 -11.72 -1.03
CA SER A 174 5.39 -11.16 -0.61
C SER A 174 4.71 -12.00 0.47
N GLY A 175 4.78 -13.33 0.36
CA GLY A 175 4.24 -14.26 1.36
C GLY A 175 4.94 -14.14 2.71
N GLN A 176 6.27 -14.10 2.67
CA GLN A 176 7.10 -13.93 3.87
C GLN A 176 6.91 -12.56 4.53
N LEU A 177 6.70 -11.49 3.75
CA LEU A 177 6.31 -10.17 4.28
C LEU A 177 4.95 -10.22 4.97
N ALA A 178 3.95 -10.87 4.36
CA ALA A 178 2.64 -11.04 4.96
C ALA A 178 2.70 -11.85 6.26
N THR A 179 3.48 -12.94 6.30
CA THR A 179 3.70 -13.74 7.53
C THR A 179 4.37 -12.91 8.63
N ALA A 180 5.40 -12.13 8.28
CA ALA A 180 6.09 -11.27 9.23
C ALA A 180 5.15 -10.22 9.84
N CYS A 181 4.24 -9.68 9.03
CA CYS A 181 3.37 -8.56 9.39
C CYS A 181 2.02 -8.99 9.99
N GLY A 182 1.50 -10.17 9.65
CA GLY A 182 0.15 -10.63 9.98
C GLY A 182 -0.95 -9.69 9.48
N HIS A 183 -1.98 -9.44 10.30
CA HIS A 183 -3.11 -8.55 9.96
C HIS A 183 -2.98 -7.15 10.58
N GLU A 184 -1.75 -6.65 10.67
CA GLU A 184 -1.42 -5.38 11.33
C GLU A 184 -1.58 -4.19 10.37
N PRO A 185 -2.53 -3.26 10.59
CA PRO A 185 -2.77 -2.19 9.60
C PRO A 185 -1.60 -1.22 9.45
N LEU A 186 -0.84 -0.97 10.51
CA LEU A 186 0.39 -0.18 10.44
C LEU A 186 1.46 -0.85 9.56
N ALA A 187 1.49 -2.18 9.50
CA ALA A 187 2.39 -2.87 8.60
C ALA A 187 1.96 -2.68 7.13
N ALA A 188 0.66 -2.72 6.84
CA ALA A 188 0.15 -2.44 5.50
C ALA A 188 0.52 -1.01 5.03
N ASP A 189 0.43 -0.02 5.92
CA ASP A 189 0.86 1.35 5.66
C ASP A 189 2.36 1.45 5.34
N ALA A 190 3.21 0.74 6.09
CA ALA A 190 4.66 0.73 5.87
C ALA A 190 5.03 0.01 4.55
N LEU A 191 4.37 -1.12 4.25
CA LEU A 191 4.54 -1.85 2.99
C LEU A 191 4.07 -1.01 1.80
N HIS A 192 2.93 -0.33 1.90
CA HIS A 192 2.46 0.62 0.90
C HIS A 192 3.49 1.74 0.67
N GLY A 193 4.04 2.31 1.75
CA GLY A 193 5.08 3.32 1.67
C GLY A 193 6.35 2.84 0.95
N LEU A 194 6.81 1.62 1.20
CA LEU A 194 7.92 1.01 0.44
C LEU A 194 7.55 0.82 -1.03
N GLY A 195 6.36 0.31 -1.31
CA GLY A 195 5.86 0.17 -2.68
C GLY A 195 5.90 1.49 -3.45
N GLN A 196 5.49 2.59 -2.82
CA GLN A 196 5.58 3.93 -3.41
C GLN A 196 7.03 4.37 -3.65
N VAL A 197 7.95 4.09 -2.73
CA VAL A 197 9.38 4.41 -2.91
C VAL A 197 9.98 3.66 -4.10
N TYR A 198 9.61 2.38 -4.29
CA TYR A 198 10.08 1.58 -5.43
C TYR A 198 9.34 1.89 -6.75
N ALA A 199 8.09 2.38 -6.67
CA ALA A 199 7.34 2.83 -7.85
C ALA A 199 7.76 4.24 -8.31
N ALA A 200 8.28 5.05 -7.39
CA ALA A 200 8.79 6.38 -7.67
C ALA A 200 10.07 6.26 -8.51
N ARG A 201 10.05 6.80 -9.74
CA ARG A 201 11.24 6.95 -10.58
C ARG A 201 12.16 7.99 -9.93
N ALA A 202 13.09 7.53 -9.10
CA ALA A 202 14.21 8.34 -8.69
C ALA A 202 15.35 8.11 -9.69
N THR A 203 15.65 9.14 -10.48
CA THR A 203 16.75 9.27 -11.44
C THR A 203 18.15 9.21 -10.80
N ARG A 204 18.37 8.33 -9.82
CA ARG A 204 19.63 8.21 -9.08
C ARG A 204 20.03 6.77 -8.75
N GLU A 205 19.14 5.80 -8.88
CA GLU A 205 19.46 4.39 -8.63
C GLU A 205 19.84 3.69 -9.94
N GLN A 206 20.98 3.01 -9.94
CA GLN A 206 21.50 2.23 -11.07
C GLN A 206 20.77 0.88 -11.23
N ILE A 207 19.51 0.83 -10.77
CA ILE A 207 18.69 -0.38 -10.76
C ILE A 207 17.69 -0.29 -11.92
N PRO A 208 17.56 -1.32 -12.77
CA PRO A 208 16.64 -1.29 -13.90
C PRO A 208 15.19 -0.97 -13.48
N ASP A 209 14.52 -0.11 -14.25
CA ASP A 209 13.10 0.26 -14.06
C ASP A 209 12.17 -0.97 -13.94
N SER A 210 12.49 -2.04 -14.67
CA SER A 210 11.75 -3.31 -14.62
C SER A 210 11.86 -4.00 -13.26
N LEU A 211 13.04 -4.00 -12.65
CA LEU A 211 13.29 -4.56 -11.32
C LEU A 211 12.65 -3.69 -10.22
N MET A 212 12.72 -2.37 -10.35
CA MET A 212 12.03 -1.43 -9.45
C MET A 212 10.51 -1.66 -9.44
N SER A 213 9.92 -1.79 -10.64
CA SER A 213 8.51 -2.11 -10.80
C SER A 213 8.14 -3.45 -10.15
N GLN A 214 9.04 -4.42 -10.14
CA GLN A 214 8.80 -5.75 -9.56
C GLN A 214 8.86 -5.73 -8.04
N PHE A 215 9.77 -4.95 -7.46
CA PHE A 215 9.76 -4.69 -6.02
C PHE A 215 8.50 -3.93 -5.59
N ALA A 216 8.07 -2.93 -6.34
CA ALA A 216 6.82 -2.23 -6.08
C ALA A 216 5.62 -3.20 -6.05
N LYS A 217 5.52 -4.11 -7.03
CA LYS A 217 4.48 -5.18 -7.06
C LYS A 217 4.52 -6.04 -5.80
N VAL A 218 5.71 -6.46 -5.34
CA VAL A 218 5.86 -7.28 -4.11
C VAL A 218 5.31 -6.54 -2.90
N PHE A 219 5.71 -5.28 -2.69
CA PHE A 219 5.30 -4.52 -1.51
C PHE A 219 3.81 -4.17 -1.51
N PHE A 220 3.24 -3.77 -2.65
CA PHE A 220 1.79 -3.53 -2.72
C PHE A 220 0.98 -4.82 -2.56
N SER A 221 1.43 -5.93 -3.15
CA SER A 221 0.81 -7.24 -2.95
C SER A 221 0.85 -7.66 -1.48
N ALA A 222 1.99 -7.49 -0.81
CA ALA A 222 2.13 -7.78 0.61
C ALA A 222 1.20 -6.88 1.46
N ALA A 223 1.09 -5.59 1.14
CA ALA A 223 0.18 -4.68 1.84
C ALA A 223 -1.29 -5.14 1.73
N LEU A 224 -1.71 -5.63 0.57
CA LEU A 224 -3.06 -6.17 0.35
C LEU A 224 -3.27 -7.53 1.02
N ARG A 225 -2.25 -8.38 1.14
CA ARG A 225 -2.32 -9.62 1.92
C ARG A 225 -2.50 -9.34 3.42
N VAL A 226 -1.80 -8.32 3.93
CA VAL A 226 -1.90 -7.87 5.33
C VAL A 226 -3.26 -7.20 5.60
N ASN A 227 -3.67 -6.30 4.71
CA ASN A 227 -4.95 -5.59 4.77
C ASN A 227 -5.63 -5.59 3.37
N PRO A 228 -6.57 -6.51 3.12
CA PRO A 228 -7.27 -6.61 1.83
C PRO A 228 -8.07 -5.37 1.43
N LYS A 229 -8.42 -4.51 2.40
CA LYS A 229 -9.12 -3.24 2.20
C LYS A 229 -8.18 -2.03 2.29
N HIS A 230 -6.86 -2.23 2.13
CA HIS A 230 -5.93 -1.12 2.17
C HIS A 230 -6.29 -0.10 1.06
N PRO A 231 -6.63 1.15 1.42
CA PRO A 231 -7.41 2.03 0.54
C PRO A 231 -6.67 2.46 -0.73
N ARG A 232 -5.34 2.33 -0.75
CA ARG A 232 -4.50 2.82 -1.85
C ARG A 232 -3.73 1.72 -2.58
N SER A 233 -3.46 0.58 -1.93
CA SER A 233 -2.50 -0.39 -2.47
C SER A 233 -3.04 -1.14 -3.69
N GLY A 234 -4.36 -1.37 -3.77
CA GLY A 234 -4.99 -1.97 -4.92
C GLY A 234 -4.84 -1.10 -6.18
N ASN A 235 -5.12 0.20 -6.04
CA ASN A 235 -4.92 1.16 -7.12
C ASN A 235 -3.45 1.20 -7.58
N GLU A 236 -2.50 1.38 -6.65
CA GLU A 236 -1.09 1.49 -7.02
C GLU A 236 -0.53 0.19 -7.63
N LEU A 237 -0.95 -0.99 -7.13
CA LEU A 237 -0.56 -2.28 -7.73
C LEU A 237 -1.09 -2.40 -9.16
N GLY A 238 -2.34 -2.04 -9.40
CA GLY A 238 -2.94 -2.06 -10.73
C GLY A 238 -2.21 -1.13 -11.71
N VAL A 239 -1.85 0.08 -11.27
CA VAL A 239 -1.07 1.03 -12.08
C VAL A 239 0.29 0.46 -12.46
N VAL A 240 1.02 -0.12 -11.50
CA VAL A 240 2.34 -0.73 -11.79
C VAL A 240 2.21 -1.93 -12.73
N LEU A 241 1.14 -2.73 -12.61
CA LEU A 241 0.87 -3.84 -13.53
C LEU A 241 0.57 -3.33 -14.95
N ALA A 242 -0.31 -2.35 -15.08
CA ALA A 242 -0.72 -1.78 -16.36
C ALA A 242 0.47 -1.18 -17.13
N ARG A 243 1.35 -0.43 -16.45
CA ARG A 243 2.58 0.14 -17.04
C ARG A 243 3.57 -0.92 -17.53
N SER A 244 3.55 -2.10 -16.92
CA SER A 244 4.37 -3.23 -17.35
C SER A 244 3.72 -4.08 -18.44
N GLY A 245 2.59 -3.65 -19.00
CA GLY A 245 1.85 -4.39 -20.03
C GLY A 245 0.97 -5.54 -19.51
N ALA A 246 0.95 -5.78 -18.20
CA ALA A 246 0.19 -6.87 -17.58
C ALA A 246 -1.28 -6.46 -17.34
N TRP A 247 -2.00 -6.16 -18.42
CA TRP A 247 -3.34 -5.55 -18.39
C TRP A 247 -4.40 -6.45 -17.75
N GLU A 248 -4.38 -7.76 -18.03
CA GLU A 248 -5.32 -8.73 -17.45
C GLU A 248 -5.18 -8.78 -15.93
N GLN A 249 -3.95 -8.79 -15.42
CA GLN A 249 -3.67 -8.77 -13.99
C GLN A 249 -4.08 -7.42 -13.37
N ALA A 250 -3.83 -6.32 -14.07
CA ALA A 250 -4.26 -4.99 -13.64
C ALA A 250 -5.78 -4.91 -13.48
N LEU A 251 -6.56 -5.41 -14.45
CA LEU A 251 -8.02 -5.46 -14.38
C LEU A 251 -8.51 -6.26 -13.18
N VAL A 252 -7.91 -7.43 -12.91
CA VAL A 252 -8.27 -8.23 -11.72
C VAL A 252 -8.04 -7.44 -10.44
N VAL A 253 -6.86 -6.82 -10.30
CA VAL A 253 -6.51 -6.05 -9.10
C VAL A 253 -7.39 -4.81 -8.95
N PHE A 254 -7.64 -4.05 -10.02
CA PHE A 254 -8.50 -2.88 -9.96
C PHE A 254 -9.94 -3.24 -9.61
N ARG A 255 -10.51 -4.32 -10.20
CA ARG A 255 -11.87 -4.79 -9.84
C ARG A 255 -11.95 -5.15 -8.36
N GLN A 256 -10.98 -5.91 -7.85
CA GLN A 256 -10.93 -6.25 -6.43
C GLN A 256 -10.82 -4.99 -5.55
N SER A 257 -9.97 -4.04 -5.94
CA SER A 257 -9.82 -2.77 -5.23
C SER A 257 -11.11 -1.94 -5.26
N ALA A 258 -11.81 -1.90 -6.39
CA ALA A 258 -13.04 -1.14 -6.55
C ALA A 258 -14.18 -1.69 -5.68
N VAL A 259 -14.23 -3.01 -5.47
CA VAL A 259 -15.18 -3.65 -4.55
C VAL A 259 -14.79 -3.41 -3.08
N ASN A 260 -13.51 -3.54 -2.75
CA ASN A 260 -13.04 -3.51 -1.36
C ASN A 260 -12.91 -2.10 -0.78
N ALA A 261 -12.48 -1.15 -1.61
CA ALA A 261 -12.22 0.25 -1.26
C ALA A 261 -12.54 1.13 -2.48
N PRO A 262 -13.85 1.36 -2.77
CA PRO A 262 -14.27 2.08 -3.97
C PRO A 262 -13.68 3.49 -3.98
N HIS A 263 -13.04 3.83 -5.10
CA HIS A 263 -12.41 5.13 -5.28
C HIS A 263 -12.44 5.58 -6.73
N ALA A 264 -12.59 6.89 -6.96
CA ALA A 264 -12.67 7.45 -8.31
C ALA A 264 -11.43 7.12 -9.15
N ALA A 265 -10.22 7.19 -8.56
CA ALA A 265 -8.98 6.82 -9.24
C ALA A 265 -8.97 5.37 -9.74
N THR A 266 -9.44 4.44 -8.90
CA THR A 266 -9.50 3.02 -9.24
C THR A 266 -10.44 2.78 -10.42
N TRP A 267 -11.60 3.42 -10.44
CA TRP A 267 -12.58 3.31 -11.53
C TRP A 267 -12.10 3.97 -12.82
N HIS A 268 -11.43 5.12 -12.74
CA HIS A 268 -10.79 5.74 -13.89
C HIS A 268 -9.72 4.84 -14.49
N ASN A 269 -8.85 4.27 -13.64
CA ASN A 269 -7.82 3.35 -14.11
C ASN A 269 -8.42 2.10 -14.75
N LEU A 270 -9.54 1.58 -14.25
CA LEU A 270 -10.33 0.54 -14.92
C LEU A 270 -10.81 0.98 -16.29
N ALA A 271 -11.39 2.18 -16.41
CA ALA A 271 -11.88 2.71 -17.66
C ALA A 271 -10.75 2.84 -18.71
N VAL A 272 -9.59 3.37 -18.29
CA VAL A 272 -8.40 3.48 -19.15
C VAL A 272 -7.92 2.11 -19.63
N VAL A 273 -7.78 1.12 -18.74
CA VAL A 273 -7.33 -0.21 -19.15
C VAL A 273 -8.33 -0.89 -20.10
N HIS A 274 -9.64 -0.73 -19.86
CA HIS A 274 -10.67 -1.21 -20.80
C HIS A 274 -10.60 -0.51 -22.16
N GLN A 275 -10.36 0.81 -22.19
CA GLN A 275 -10.18 1.56 -23.44
C GLN A 275 -8.97 1.07 -24.23
N LEU A 276 -7.83 0.85 -23.58
CA LEU A 276 -6.61 0.35 -24.21
C LEU A 276 -6.79 -1.05 -24.82
N ARG A 277 -7.69 -1.86 -24.24
CA ARG A 277 -8.05 -3.19 -24.75
C ARG A 277 -9.18 -3.15 -25.80
N GLY A 278 -9.70 -1.97 -26.14
CA GLY A 278 -10.82 -1.81 -27.08
C GLY A 278 -12.19 -2.18 -26.51
N GLU A 279 -12.29 -2.41 -25.20
CA GLU A 279 -13.52 -2.83 -24.50
C GLU A 279 -14.41 -1.61 -24.17
N ARG A 280 -14.91 -0.95 -25.22
CA ARG A 280 -15.57 0.37 -25.12
C ARG A 280 -16.75 0.40 -24.17
N GLU A 281 -17.58 -0.64 -24.17
CA GLU A 281 -18.76 -0.72 -23.28
C GLU A 281 -18.33 -0.77 -21.81
N MET A 282 -17.33 -1.59 -21.49
CA MET A 282 -16.81 -1.70 -20.12
C MET A 282 -16.13 -0.40 -19.66
N ALA A 283 -15.45 0.31 -20.57
CA ALA A 283 -14.86 1.61 -20.28
C ALA A 283 -15.94 2.65 -19.92
N VAL A 284 -17.06 2.68 -20.65
CA VAL A 284 -18.19 3.58 -20.37
C VAL A 284 -18.83 3.25 -19.01
N LEU A 285 -19.03 1.97 -18.70
CA LEU A 285 -19.56 1.56 -17.39
C LEU A 285 -18.63 1.99 -16.25
N ALA A 286 -17.32 1.77 -16.39
CA ALA A 286 -16.34 2.20 -15.39
C ALA A 286 -16.30 3.73 -15.24
N GLN A 287 -16.45 4.49 -16.33
CA GLN A 287 -16.54 5.95 -16.27
C GLN A 287 -17.82 6.44 -15.57
N GLY A 288 -18.94 5.73 -15.74
CA GLY A 288 -20.17 5.99 -14.97
C GLY A 288 -19.96 5.84 -13.47
N GLU A 289 -19.20 4.82 -13.06
CA GLU A 289 -18.83 4.59 -11.66
C GLU A 289 -17.90 5.69 -11.11
N VAL A 290 -17.00 6.26 -11.91
CA VAL A 290 -16.19 7.43 -11.51
C VAL A 290 -17.10 8.58 -11.08
N SER A 291 -18.10 8.93 -11.89
CA SER A 291 -19.06 9.99 -11.61
C SER A 291 -19.87 9.70 -10.35
N ARG A 292 -20.38 8.46 -10.21
CA ARG A 292 -21.17 8.02 -9.06
C ARG A 292 -20.37 8.09 -7.75
N VAL A 293 -19.17 7.52 -7.74
CA VAL A 293 -18.31 7.52 -6.55
C VAL A 293 -17.84 8.92 -6.20
N SER A 294 -17.56 9.76 -7.20
CA SER A 294 -17.15 11.16 -6.97
C SER A 294 -18.28 11.99 -6.35
N GLN A 295 -19.53 11.82 -6.79
CA GLN A 295 -20.68 12.50 -6.19
C GLN A 295 -20.88 12.10 -4.73
N ILE A 296 -20.69 10.82 -4.40
CA ILE A 296 -20.74 10.33 -3.01
C ILE A 296 -19.54 10.87 -2.20
N ALA A 297 -18.36 10.95 -2.83
CA ALA A 297 -17.13 11.38 -2.18
C ALA A 297 -17.04 12.90 -1.94
N VAL A 298 -17.68 13.74 -2.76
CA VAL A 298 -17.76 15.20 -2.54
C VAL A 298 -18.49 15.55 -1.22
N ALA A 299 -19.29 14.63 -0.68
CA ALA A 299 -19.86 14.73 0.66
C ALA A 299 -18.88 14.34 1.80
N GLY A 300 -17.62 14.02 1.49
CA GLY A 300 -16.55 13.65 2.44
C GLY A 300 -15.15 14.13 2.01
N VAL A 301 -14.13 13.94 2.86
CA VAL A 301 -12.76 14.39 2.57
C VAL A 301 -12.12 13.51 1.50
N ALA A 302 -11.82 14.06 0.32
CA ALA A 302 -11.15 13.35 -0.76
C ALA A 302 -9.72 12.90 -0.35
N PRO A 303 -9.33 11.63 -0.57
CA PRO A 303 -7.96 11.16 -0.37
C PRO A 303 -6.99 11.87 -1.31
N ARG A 304 -5.98 12.55 -0.74
CA ARG A 304 -4.87 13.13 -1.50
C ARG A 304 -3.83 12.05 -1.83
N HIS A 305 -3.26 12.10 -3.04
CA HIS A 305 -2.17 11.25 -3.58
C HIS A 305 -2.58 9.80 -3.95
N LEU A 306 -3.24 9.63 -5.10
CA LEU A 306 -3.39 8.35 -5.80
C LEU A 306 -2.97 8.52 -7.26
N SER A 307 -2.40 7.45 -7.82
CA SER A 307 -1.93 7.41 -9.21
C SER A 307 -3.06 7.14 -10.20
N TRP A 308 -3.02 7.84 -11.32
CA TRP A 308 -3.96 7.72 -12.44
C TRP A 308 -3.18 7.38 -13.72
N LEU A 309 -3.71 6.46 -14.52
CA LEU A 309 -3.22 6.17 -15.85
C LEU A 309 -3.69 7.25 -16.82
N ASP A 310 -2.80 7.68 -17.70
CA ASP A 310 -3.15 8.49 -18.86
C ASP A 310 -3.68 7.57 -19.98
N ALA A 311 -4.81 7.93 -20.57
CA ALA A 311 -5.44 7.17 -21.63
C ALA A 311 -4.65 7.21 -22.95
N ASN A 312 -3.86 8.28 -23.15
CA ASN A 312 -3.07 8.48 -24.37
C ASN A 312 -1.63 7.97 -24.22
N ASP A 313 -1.09 7.96 -23.00
CA ASP A 313 0.21 7.38 -22.66
C ASP A 313 0.13 6.55 -21.36
N PRO A 314 -0.20 5.25 -21.44
CA PRO A 314 -0.33 4.39 -20.26
C PRO A 314 0.98 4.22 -19.47
N GLY A 315 2.13 4.56 -20.07
CA GLY A 315 3.42 4.57 -19.40
C GLY A 315 3.60 5.78 -18.47
N HIS A 316 2.85 6.86 -18.73
CA HIS A 316 2.78 8.07 -17.94
C HIS A 316 1.73 7.94 -16.82
N VAL A 317 2.14 8.34 -15.61
CA VAL A 317 1.28 8.29 -14.42
C VAL A 317 1.05 9.70 -13.92
N MET A 318 -0.20 10.10 -13.89
CA MET A 318 -0.64 11.37 -13.32
C MET A 318 -0.84 11.18 -11.82
N ILE A 319 -0.22 12.04 -11.00
CA ILE A 319 -0.44 12.09 -9.55
C ILE A 319 -1.08 13.44 -9.23
N HIS A 320 -2.39 13.49 -8.99
CA HIS A 320 -3.02 14.74 -8.54
C HIS A 320 -2.60 15.09 -7.10
N GLY A 321 -1.96 16.25 -6.95
CA GLY A 321 -1.42 16.75 -5.68
C GLY A 321 -0.34 17.85 -5.78
N ARG A 322 -0.05 18.41 -6.95
CA ARG A 322 0.61 19.71 -7.08
C ARG A 322 -0.29 20.64 -7.90
N PRO A 323 -0.39 21.93 -7.53
CA PRO A 323 -1.06 22.92 -8.36
C PRO A 323 -0.42 22.97 -9.75
#